data_AF-M1ZD09-F1
#
_entry.id   AF-M1ZD09-F1
#
_cell.length_a   1.000
_cell.length_b   1.000
_cell.length_c   1.000
_cell.angle_alpha   90.00
_cell.angle_beta   90.00
_cell.angle_gamma   90.00
#
_symmetry.space_group_name_H-M   'P 1'
#
loop_
_entity.id
_entity.type
_entity.pdbx_description
1 polymer ?
#
loop_
_entity_poly.entity_id
_entity_poly.type
_entity_poly.pdbx_seq_one_letter_code
_entity_poly.pdbx_strand_id
1 'polypeptide(L)'
;MKRFILAITGASGVCYAKRLFDVLQPLAELHVVLSERGVELLKLELDLSPSYFKKENATVYKNSKINTSIASGSFKTDGMVIVPASMGTVGRIAAGISSSLVERAADVVLKEKGKLIIVPREAPFSTIHLKNMLALDQAGGLILPANPGFYNNPKSVGDLVDFVVARILDQLGVDQGIVPPYSA
;
A
#
# COMPACT_ATOMS: atom_id res chain seq x y z
N MET A 1 18.12 4.15 8.40
CA MET A 1 17.33 4.06 7.16
C MET A 1 15.90 3.73 7.57
N LYS A 2 14.89 4.41 7.00
CA LYS A 2 13.48 4.07 7.30
C LYS A 2 13.16 2.67 6.77
N ARG A 3 12.19 1.99 7.37
CA ARG A 3 11.73 0.66 7.01
C ARG A 3 10.23 0.66 6.79
N PHE A 4 9.78 0.24 5.60
CA PHE A 4 8.37 0.22 5.24
C PHE A 4 7.89 -1.16 4.79
N ILE A 5 6.62 -1.44 5.04
CA ILE A 5 5.92 -2.60 4.49
C ILE A 5 5.10 -2.12 3.28
N LEU A 6 5.27 -2.78 2.14
CA LEU A 6 4.48 -2.57 0.93
C LEU A 6 3.65 -3.82 0.65
N ALA A 7 2.33 -3.73 0.82
CA ALA A 7 1.41 -4.81 0.50
C ALA A 7 0.66 -4.52 -0.81
N ILE A 8 0.71 -5.48 -1.74
CA ILE A 8 0.04 -5.41 -3.04
C ILE A 8 -1.08 -6.44 -3.05
N THR A 9 -2.32 -6.01 -3.22
CA THR A 9 -3.49 -6.89 -3.12
C THR A 9 -4.30 -6.92 -4.40
N GLY A 10 -5.34 -7.76 -4.43
CA GLY A 10 -6.19 -8.01 -5.60
C GLY A 10 -7.16 -6.88 -5.98
N ALA A 11 -6.68 -5.64 -6.05
CA ALA A 11 -7.38 -4.52 -6.70
C ALA A 11 -6.53 -4.03 -7.87
N SER A 12 -7.18 -3.51 -8.90
CA SER A 12 -6.47 -2.99 -10.06
C SER A 12 -5.77 -1.67 -9.75
N GLY A 13 -4.73 -1.33 -10.51
CA GLY A 13 -3.88 -0.18 -10.23
C GLY A 13 -2.51 -0.58 -9.66
N VAL A 14 -1.95 -1.71 -10.08
CA VAL A 14 -0.62 -2.15 -9.63
C VAL A 14 0.50 -1.20 -10.08
N CYS A 15 0.22 -0.28 -11.01
CA CYS A 15 1.11 0.82 -11.37
C CYS A 15 1.45 1.73 -10.19
N TYR A 16 0.49 1.99 -9.28
CA TYR A 16 0.75 2.77 -8.06
C TYR A 16 1.76 2.06 -7.15
N ALA A 17 1.62 0.74 -7.00
CA ALA A 17 2.52 -0.07 -6.19
C ALA A 17 3.93 -0.13 -6.77
N LYS A 18 4.03 -0.35 -8.09
CA LYS A 18 5.31 -0.33 -8.81
C LYS A 18 6.00 1.02 -8.63
N ARG A 19 5.28 2.12 -8.88
CA ARG A 19 5.85 3.46 -8.81
C ARG A 19 6.27 3.84 -7.38
N LEU A 20 5.46 3.51 -6.38
CA LEU A 20 5.82 3.71 -4.97
C LEU A 20 7.08 2.92 -4.60
N PHE A 21 7.18 1.65 -5.03
CA PHE A 21 8.39 0.85 -4.83
C PHE A 21 9.61 1.49 -5.48
N ASP A 22 9.51 1.91 -6.74
CA ASP A 22 10.62 2.51 -7.48
C ASP A 22 11.17 3.77 -6.79
N VAL A 23 10.30 4.58 -6.17
CA VAL A 23 10.71 5.78 -5.43
C VAL A 23 11.30 5.43 -4.06
N LEU A 24 10.73 4.47 -3.33
CA LEU A 24 11.18 4.13 -1.98
C LEU A 24 12.42 3.23 -1.95
N GLN A 25 12.62 2.37 -2.95
CA GLN A 25 13.69 1.36 -2.95
C GLN A 25 15.10 1.92 -2.71
N PRO A 26 15.51 3.08 -3.28
CA PRO A 26 16.82 3.65 -2.98
C PRO A 26 16.89 4.38 -1.62
N LEU A 27 15.77 4.63 -0.94
CA LEU A 27 15.68 5.50 0.24
C LEU A 27 15.37 4.74 1.55
N ALA A 28 14.83 3.53 1.45
CA ALA A 28 14.29 2.77 2.58
C ALA A 28 14.50 1.26 2.43
N GLU A 29 14.45 0.56 3.57
CA GLU A 29 14.35 -0.90 3.61
C GLU A 29 12.87 -1.30 3.36
N LEU A 30 12.63 -2.18 2.39
CA LEU A 30 11.28 -2.55 1.98
C LEU A 30 10.97 -4.01 2.26
N HIS A 31 9.81 -4.23 2.89
CA HIS A 31 9.22 -5.54 3.09
C HIS A 31 7.97 -5.65 2.22
N VAL A 32 8.09 -6.35 1.09
CA VAL A 32 7.04 -6.43 0.08
C VAL A 32 6.24 -7.72 0.26
N VAL A 33 4.92 -7.63 0.31
CA VAL A 33 4.02 -8.79 0.37
C VAL A 33 3.01 -8.66 -0.76
N LEU A 34 2.82 -9.71 -1.56
CA LEU A 34 1.82 -9.74 -2.62
C LEU A 34 0.82 -10.84 -2.32
N SER A 35 -0.48 -10.50 -2.30
CA SER A 35 -1.53 -11.53 -2.31
C SER A 35 -1.52 -12.27 -3.65
N GLU A 36 -2.08 -13.47 -3.69
CA GLU A 36 -2.18 -14.32 -4.88
C GLU A 36 -2.83 -13.53 -6.04
N ARG A 37 -3.96 -12.88 -5.76
CA ARG A 37 -4.64 -12.00 -6.73
C ARG A 37 -3.84 -10.75 -7.12
N GLY A 38 -3.00 -10.23 -6.22
CA GLY A 38 -2.11 -9.10 -6.52
C GLY A 38 -1.00 -9.52 -7.49
N VAL A 39 -0.50 -10.76 -7.40
CA VAL A 39 0.44 -11.33 -8.37
C VAL A 39 -0.21 -11.48 -9.75
N GLU A 40 -1.45 -11.97 -9.81
CA GLU A 40 -2.21 -12.07 -11.07
C GLU A 40 -2.37 -10.70 -11.74
N LEU A 41 -2.77 -9.67 -10.99
CA LEU A 41 -2.94 -8.32 -11.52
C LEU A 41 -1.62 -7.66 -11.92
N LEU A 42 -0.54 -7.93 -11.20
CA LEU A 42 0.80 -7.47 -11.58
C LEU A 42 1.19 -7.99 -12.97
N LYS A 43 0.88 -9.26 -13.25
CA LYS A 43 1.13 -9.85 -14.57
C LYS A 43 0.15 -9.31 -15.61
N LEU A 44 -1.13 -9.20 -15.28
CA LEU A 44 -2.16 -8.76 -16.23
C LEU A 44 -1.98 -7.30 -16.66
N GLU A 45 -1.70 -6.39 -15.72
CA GLU A 45 -1.70 -4.95 -16.00
C GLU A 45 -0.34 -4.44 -16.48
N LEU A 46 0.76 -5.08 -16.09
CA LEU A 46 2.12 -4.60 -16.34
C LEU A 46 3.06 -5.64 -16.96
N ASP A 47 2.59 -6.87 -17.19
CA ASP A 47 3.39 -8.01 -17.64
C ASP A 47 4.55 -8.41 -16.68
N LEU A 48 4.50 -7.91 -15.44
CA LEU A 48 5.55 -8.12 -14.43
C LEU A 48 5.32 -9.36 -13.56
N SER A 49 6.38 -9.79 -12.87
CA SER A 49 6.32 -10.85 -11.86
C SER A 49 6.86 -10.35 -10.51
N PRO A 50 6.62 -11.07 -9.39
CA PRO A 50 7.07 -10.65 -8.07
C PRO A 50 8.59 -10.44 -7.95
N SER A 51 9.39 -11.03 -8.83
CA SER A 51 10.85 -10.83 -8.84
C SER A 51 11.26 -9.37 -9.12
N TYR A 52 10.38 -8.58 -9.73
CA TYR A 52 10.59 -7.13 -9.94
C TYR A 52 10.92 -6.41 -8.63
N PHE A 53 10.26 -6.82 -7.54
CA PHE A 53 10.39 -6.21 -6.21
C PHE A 53 11.57 -6.74 -5.39
N LYS A 54 12.36 -7.69 -5.93
CA LYS A 54 13.53 -8.23 -5.25
C LYS A 54 14.77 -7.40 -5.58
N LYS A 55 15.25 -6.64 -4.60
CA LYS A 55 16.43 -5.77 -4.68
C LYS A 55 17.25 -5.90 -3.39
N GLU A 56 18.45 -5.32 -3.35
CA GLU A 56 19.36 -5.42 -2.19
C GLU A 56 18.70 -5.00 -0.88
N ASN A 57 17.94 -3.89 -0.89
CA ASN A 57 17.20 -3.37 0.27
C ASN A 57 15.71 -3.75 0.26
N ALA A 58 15.32 -4.82 -0.44
CA ALA A 58 13.92 -5.24 -0.54
C ALA A 58 13.73 -6.75 -0.38
N THR A 59 12.97 -7.15 0.63
CA THR A 59 12.58 -8.55 0.87
C THR A 59 11.15 -8.80 0.42
N VAL A 60 10.96 -9.80 -0.44
CA VAL A 60 9.62 -10.21 -0.92
C VAL A 60 9.16 -11.45 -0.15
N TYR A 61 7.97 -11.36 0.46
CA TYR A 61 7.35 -12.44 1.22
C TYR A 61 6.18 -13.07 0.47
N LYS A 62 5.96 -14.36 0.73
CA LYS A 62 4.72 -15.05 0.34
C LYS A 62 3.61 -14.69 1.31
N ASN A 63 2.43 -14.33 0.80
CA ASN A 63 1.28 -13.96 1.62
C ASN A 63 0.82 -15.07 2.57
N SER A 64 1.00 -16.33 2.18
CA SER A 64 0.66 -17.49 3.01
C SER A 64 1.64 -17.77 4.15
N LYS A 65 2.84 -17.15 4.15
CA LYS A 65 3.87 -17.40 5.17
C LYS A 65 3.78 -16.36 6.28
N ILE A 66 2.98 -16.65 7.32
CA ILE A 66 2.77 -15.73 8.44
C ILE A 66 4.01 -15.60 9.34
N ASN A 67 4.79 -16.67 9.52
CA ASN A 67 5.99 -16.67 10.38
C ASN A 67 7.16 -15.89 9.75
N THR A 68 7.05 -14.56 9.76
CA THR A 68 8.03 -13.60 9.23
C THR A 68 8.20 -12.43 10.19
N SER A 69 9.26 -11.63 10.02
CA SER A 69 9.56 -10.49 10.88
C SER A 69 8.39 -9.50 10.99
N ILE A 70 7.77 -9.16 9.86
CA ILE A 70 6.67 -8.19 9.79
C ILE A 70 5.35 -8.68 10.40
N ALA A 71 5.27 -9.94 10.84
CA ALA A 71 4.11 -10.48 11.58
C ALA A 71 4.24 -10.33 13.12
N SER A 72 5.30 -9.67 13.59
CA SER A 72 5.56 -9.41 15.02
C SER A 72 5.72 -7.92 15.30
N GLY A 73 5.07 -7.42 16.36
CA GLY A 73 5.20 -6.03 16.82
C GLY A 73 6.56 -5.67 17.43
N SER A 74 7.40 -6.68 17.74
CA SER A 74 8.78 -6.48 18.16
C SER A 74 9.68 -6.04 17.00
N PHE A 75 9.31 -6.33 15.76
CA PHE A 75 10.01 -5.87 14.57
C PHE A 75 9.47 -4.50 14.16
N LYS A 76 10.20 -3.44 14.52
CA LYS A 76 9.77 -2.07 14.28
C LYS A 76 9.86 -1.68 12.81
N THR A 77 8.79 -1.06 12.32
CA THR A 77 8.66 -0.49 10.97
C THR A 77 8.12 0.95 11.10
N ASP A 78 8.48 1.81 10.16
CA ASP A 78 8.06 3.22 10.14
C ASP A 78 6.66 3.42 9.53
N GLY A 79 6.14 2.38 8.87
CA GLY A 79 4.79 2.37 8.33
C GLY A 79 4.53 1.20 7.38
N MET A 80 3.26 1.01 7.06
CA MET A 80 2.77 0.04 6.10
C MET A 80 1.83 0.72 5.11
N VAL A 81 2.00 0.42 3.83
CA VAL A 81 1.11 0.86 2.76
C VAL A 81 0.53 -0.37 2.08
N ILE A 82 -0.81 -0.43 1.99
CA ILE A 82 -1.52 -1.41 1.16
C ILE A 82 -1.96 -0.70 -0.11
N VAL A 83 -1.28 -0.96 -1.23
CA VAL A 83 -1.54 -0.30 -2.51
C VAL A 83 -1.33 -1.27 -3.68
N PRO A 84 -2.33 -1.43 -4.56
CA PRO A 84 -3.75 -1.12 -4.32
C PRO A 84 -4.34 -2.06 -3.25
N ALA A 85 -5.35 -1.57 -2.52
CA ALA A 85 -6.10 -2.31 -1.51
C ALA A 85 -7.46 -2.78 -2.05
N SER A 86 -7.68 -4.09 -2.10
CA SER A 86 -8.98 -4.67 -2.47
C SER A 86 -9.98 -4.58 -1.34
N MET A 87 -11.26 -4.36 -1.66
CA MET A 87 -12.30 -4.24 -0.62
C MET A 87 -12.46 -5.52 0.22
N GLY A 88 -12.14 -6.69 -0.34
CA GLY A 88 -12.06 -7.92 0.43
C GLY A 88 -10.95 -7.90 1.48
N THR A 89 -9.77 -7.35 1.15
CA THR A 89 -8.68 -7.18 2.13
C THR A 89 -9.04 -6.14 3.17
N VAL A 90 -9.61 -5.00 2.76
CA VAL A 90 -10.11 -3.96 3.67
C VAL A 90 -11.10 -4.55 4.69
N GLY A 91 -12.08 -5.34 4.23
CA GLY A 91 -13.05 -5.99 5.12
C GLY A 91 -12.42 -6.97 6.10
N ARG A 92 -11.45 -7.79 5.67
CA ARG A 92 -10.77 -8.75 6.55
C ARG A 92 -9.87 -8.08 7.59
N ILE A 93 -9.22 -6.97 7.25
CA ILE A 93 -8.44 -6.18 8.22
C ILE A 93 -9.40 -5.49 9.21
N ALA A 94 -10.48 -4.87 8.72
CA ALA A 94 -11.46 -4.21 9.58
C ALA A 94 -12.09 -5.16 10.60
N ALA A 95 -12.28 -6.44 10.23
CA ALA A 95 -12.80 -7.48 11.11
C ALA A 95 -11.73 -8.21 11.95
N GLY A 96 -10.45 -7.84 11.83
CA GLY A 96 -9.35 -8.45 12.61
C GLY A 96 -9.08 -9.92 12.27
N ILE A 97 -9.36 -10.38 11.05
CA ILE A 97 -9.28 -11.81 10.67
C ILE A 97 -7.86 -12.36 10.76
N SER A 98 -6.87 -11.59 10.29
CA SER A 98 -5.44 -11.93 10.39
C SER A 98 -5.06 -13.34 9.86
N SER A 99 -5.66 -13.76 8.73
CA SER A 99 -5.46 -15.10 8.14
C SER A 99 -4.36 -15.18 7.09
N SER A 100 -3.85 -14.02 6.65
CA SER A 100 -2.74 -13.90 5.70
C SER A 100 -1.68 -12.95 6.22
N LEU A 101 -0.49 -12.95 5.62
CA LEU A 101 0.60 -12.08 6.05
C LEU A 101 0.26 -10.59 5.86
N VAL A 102 -0.44 -10.21 4.79
CA VAL A 102 -0.92 -8.84 4.61
C VAL A 102 -1.85 -8.43 5.76
N GLU A 103 -2.82 -9.28 6.09
CA GLU A 103 -3.77 -9.01 7.18
C GLU A 103 -3.06 -8.93 8.53
N ARG A 104 -2.17 -9.89 8.81
CA ARG A 104 -1.41 -9.95 10.05
C ARG A 104 -0.48 -8.76 10.23
N ALA A 105 0.22 -8.35 9.17
CA ALA A 105 1.09 -7.18 9.22
C ALA A 105 0.29 -5.90 9.49
N ALA A 106 -0.88 -5.74 8.87
CA ALA A 106 -1.77 -4.61 9.13
C ALA A 106 -2.29 -4.59 10.58
N ASP A 107 -2.71 -5.74 11.09
CA ASP A 107 -3.12 -5.92 12.49
C ASP A 107 -1.99 -5.56 13.48
N VAL A 108 -0.76 -5.99 13.18
CA VAL A 108 0.44 -5.62 13.96
C VAL A 108 0.69 -4.12 13.92
N VAL A 109 0.60 -3.48 12.76
CA VAL A 109 0.81 -2.03 12.65
C VAL A 109 -0.25 -1.28 13.45
N LEU A 110 -1.53 -1.66 13.36
CA LEU A 110 -2.61 -1.02 14.11
C LEU A 110 -2.43 -1.18 15.63
N LYS A 111 -2.20 -2.40 16.12
CA LYS A 111 -2.07 -2.64 17.58
C LYS A 111 -0.84 -1.94 18.20
N GLU A 112 0.21 -1.75 17.41
CA GLU A 112 1.42 -1.02 17.82
C GLU A 112 1.27 0.51 17.64
N LYS A 113 0.09 0.99 17.23
CA LYS A 113 -0.20 2.40 16.92
C LYS A 113 0.75 2.99 15.88
N GLY A 114 1.15 2.14 14.92
CA GLY A 114 1.97 2.52 13.78
C GLY A 114 1.16 3.15 12.65
N LYS A 115 1.86 3.60 11.61
CA LYS A 115 1.24 4.23 10.44
C LYS A 115 0.78 3.19 9.43
N LEU A 116 -0.53 2.99 9.29
CA LEU A 116 -1.12 2.15 8.26
C LEU A 116 -1.84 3.02 7.22
N ILE A 117 -1.38 3.00 5.97
CA ILE A 117 -2.02 3.67 4.83
C ILE A 117 -2.69 2.62 3.95
N ILE A 118 -3.98 2.80 3.69
CA ILE A 118 -4.79 1.89 2.88
C ILE A 118 -5.23 2.65 1.65
N VAL A 119 -4.86 2.13 0.47
CA VAL A 119 -5.13 2.78 -0.82
C VAL A 119 -6.19 2.01 -1.60
N PRO A 120 -7.48 2.14 -1.24
CA PRO A 120 -8.53 1.42 -1.92
C PRO A 120 -8.67 1.88 -3.37
N ARG A 121 -8.89 0.92 -4.26
CA ARG A 121 -9.30 1.17 -5.65
C ARG A 121 -10.60 0.38 -5.88
N GLU A 122 -11.73 1.08 -5.88
CA GLU A 122 -13.04 0.53 -6.18
C GLU A 122 -14.00 1.67 -6.58
N ALA A 123 -14.95 1.38 -7.46
CA ALA A 123 -16.06 2.28 -7.76
C ALA A 123 -17.23 1.50 -8.37
N PRO A 124 -18.47 1.66 -7.87
CA PRO A 124 -18.89 2.47 -6.72
C PRO A 124 -18.59 1.80 -5.37
N PHE A 125 -18.63 2.58 -4.28
CA PHE A 125 -18.59 2.03 -2.93
C PHE A 125 -19.98 1.59 -2.47
N SER A 126 -20.08 0.37 -1.92
CA SER A 126 -21.26 -0.06 -1.17
C SER A 126 -21.21 0.48 0.26
N THR A 127 -22.35 0.46 0.96
CA THR A 127 -22.40 0.79 2.39
C THR A 127 -21.48 -0.10 3.23
N ILE A 128 -21.27 -1.36 2.82
CA ILE A 128 -20.34 -2.28 3.50
C ILE A 128 -18.90 -1.78 3.35
N HIS A 129 -18.52 -1.34 2.16
CA HIS A 129 -17.19 -0.78 1.90
C HIS A 129 -16.94 0.45 2.79
N LEU A 130 -17.91 1.37 2.83
CA LEU A 130 -17.84 2.60 3.63
C LEU A 130 -17.72 2.31 5.12
N LYS A 131 -18.51 1.36 5.66
CA LYS A 131 -18.44 0.96 7.07
C LYS A 131 -17.08 0.36 7.45
N ASN A 132 -16.51 -0.48 6.59
CA ASN A 132 -15.20 -1.08 6.83
C ASN A 132 -14.08 -0.04 6.78
N MET A 133 -14.13 0.90 5.82
CA MET A 133 -13.17 2.00 5.75
C MET A 133 -13.27 2.93 6.96
N LEU A 134 -14.49 3.26 7.40
CA LEU A 134 -14.72 4.06 8.61
C LEU A 134 -14.17 3.37 9.86
N ALA A 135 -14.39 2.06 10.01
CA ALA A 135 -13.88 1.32 11.16
C ALA A 135 -12.34 1.34 11.21
N LEU A 136 -11.67 1.21 10.06
CA LEU A 136 -10.21 1.27 9.98
C LEU A 136 -9.67 2.68 10.22
N ASP A 137 -10.36 3.71 9.73
CA ASP A 137 -10.04 5.12 10.01
C ASP A 137 -10.11 5.41 11.52
N GLN A 138 -11.20 5.01 12.16
CA GLN A 138 -11.38 5.14 13.61
C GLN A 138 -10.35 4.34 14.43
N ALA A 139 -9.83 3.25 13.89
CA ALA A 139 -8.75 2.46 14.49
C ALA A 139 -7.35 3.09 14.30
N GLY A 140 -7.23 4.20 13.58
CA GLY A 140 -5.97 4.91 13.32
C GLY A 140 -5.31 4.59 11.98
N GLY A 141 -5.97 3.80 11.12
CA GLY A 141 -5.56 3.67 9.73
C GLY A 141 -5.88 4.92 8.92
N LEU A 142 -5.14 5.17 7.85
CA LEU A 142 -5.40 6.27 6.92
C LEU A 142 -6.01 5.73 5.64
N ILE A 143 -7.23 6.17 5.31
CA ILE A 143 -7.90 5.83 4.05
C ILE A 143 -7.53 6.86 2.97
N LEU A 144 -6.73 6.44 1.99
CA LEU A 144 -6.24 7.27 0.89
C LEU A 144 -6.66 6.64 -0.44
N PRO A 145 -7.89 6.85 -0.92
CA PRO A 145 -8.37 6.19 -2.12
C PRO A 145 -7.58 6.62 -3.37
N ALA A 146 -7.45 5.73 -4.35
CA ALA A 146 -6.72 5.97 -5.60
C ALA A 146 -7.49 6.91 -6.56
N ASN A 147 -7.68 8.16 -6.12
CA ASN A 147 -8.46 9.20 -6.77
C ASN A 147 -7.54 10.38 -7.13
N PRO A 148 -6.81 10.33 -8.26
CA PRO A 148 -5.84 11.37 -8.60
C PRO A 148 -6.52 12.71 -8.91
N GLY A 149 -5.88 13.80 -8.49
CA GLY A 149 -6.31 15.16 -8.80
C GLY A 149 -5.82 15.64 -10.16
N PHE A 150 -6.53 16.60 -10.74
CA PHE A 150 -6.26 17.15 -12.08
C PHE A 150 -5.74 18.60 -12.05
N TYR A 151 -5.63 19.21 -10.87
CA TYR A 151 -5.26 20.61 -10.70
C TYR A 151 -3.81 20.93 -11.12
N ASN A 152 -2.95 19.90 -11.25
CA ASN A 152 -1.59 20.04 -11.79
C ASN A 152 -1.51 19.86 -13.32
N ASN A 153 -2.66 19.84 -14.01
CA ASN A 153 -2.75 19.71 -15.48
C ASN A 153 -1.94 18.52 -16.05
N PRO A 154 -2.21 17.28 -15.58
CA PRO A 154 -1.47 16.09 -15.97
C PRO A 154 -1.47 15.88 -17.49
N LYS A 155 -0.32 15.51 -18.04
CA LYS A 155 -0.09 15.23 -19.46
C LYS A 155 -0.01 13.75 -19.77
N SER A 156 0.18 12.92 -18.76
CA SER A 156 0.29 11.48 -18.90
C SER A 156 -0.46 10.72 -17.81
N VAL A 157 -0.72 9.42 -18.04
CA VAL A 157 -1.18 8.51 -16.99
C VAL A 157 -0.13 8.42 -15.87
N GLY A 158 1.15 8.52 -16.20
CA GLY A 158 2.24 8.57 -15.22
C GLY A 158 2.08 9.70 -14.21
N ASP A 159 1.61 10.87 -14.65
CA ASP A 159 1.41 12.03 -13.77
C ASP A 159 0.27 11.80 -12.78
N LEU A 160 -0.78 11.07 -13.22
CA LEU A 160 -1.88 10.65 -12.34
C LEU A 160 -1.42 9.59 -11.33
N VAL A 161 -0.52 8.69 -11.75
CA VAL A 161 0.13 7.73 -10.84
C VAL A 161 0.98 8.45 -9.80
N ASP A 162 1.82 9.39 -10.25
CA ASP A 162 2.70 10.19 -9.41
C ASP A 162 1.93 11.04 -8.41
N PHE A 163 0.74 11.52 -8.77
CA PHE A 163 -0.16 12.20 -7.83
C PHE A 163 -0.46 11.34 -6.60
N VAL A 164 -0.98 10.12 -6.80
CA VAL A 164 -1.38 9.26 -5.68
C VAL A 164 -0.15 8.81 -4.88
N VAL A 165 0.95 8.51 -5.57
CA VAL A 165 2.21 8.11 -4.94
C VAL A 165 2.80 9.25 -4.10
N ALA A 166 2.78 10.48 -4.59
CA ALA A 166 3.23 11.65 -3.84
C ALA A 166 2.43 11.81 -2.55
N ARG A 167 1.11 11.67 -2.61
CA ARG A 167 0.25 11.73 -1.42
C ARG A 167 0.56 10.62 -0.40
N ILE A 168 0.91 9.42 -0.86
CA ILE A 168 1.37 8.34 0.04
C ILE A 168 2.71 8.72 0.70
N LEU A 169 3.67 9.22 -0.08
CA LEU A 169 5.00 9.60 0.40
C LEU A 169 4.96 10.75 1.41
N ASP A 170 4.13 11.76 1.16
CA ASP A 170 3.88 12.88 2.09
C ASP A 170 3.39 12.33 3.44
N GLN A 171 2.47 11.37 3.42
CA GLN A 171 1.94 10.74 4.62
C GLN A 171 2.99 9.87 5.32
N LEU A 172 3.91 9.24 4.59
CA LEU A 172 5.08 8.54 5.16
C LEU A 172 6.17 9.49 5.68
N GLY A 173 6.05 10.80 5.43
CA GLY A 173 7.07 11.80 5.74
C GLY A 173 8.36 11.55 4.96
N VAL A 174 8.24 11.16 3.69
CA VAL A 174 9.36 10.98 2.75
C VAL A 174 9.31 12.13 1.76
N ASP A 175 10.43 12.83 1.59
CA ASP A 175 10.55 13.87 0.57
C ASP A 175 10.46 13.22 -0.82
N GLN A 176 9.45 13.62 -1.60
CA GLN A 176 8.99 12.85 -2.75
C GLN A 176 9.55 13.34 -4.09
N GLY A 177 9.78 14.65 -4.26
CA GLY A 177 10.37 15.24 -5.47
C GLY A 177 9.72 14.91 -6.83
N ILE A 178 8.56 14.23 -6.86
CA ILE A 178 7.84 13.79 -8.07
C ILE A 178 6.64 14.69 -8.43
N VAL A 179 6.03 15.36 -7.46
CA VAL A 179 4.92 16.31 -7.64
C VAL A 179 5.21 17.57 -6.81
N PRO A 180 5.26 18.78 -7.40
CA PRO A 180 5.50 19.98 -6.61
C PRO A 180 4.32 20.28 -5.66
N PRO A 181 4.56 21.01 -4.55
CA PRO A 181 3.48 21.58 -3.76
C PRO A 181 2.54 22.40 -4.64
N TYR A 182 1.24 22.29 -4.41
CA TYR A 182 0.27 23.10 -5.14
C TYR A 182 0.53 24.58 -4.86
N SER A 183 0.64 25.37 -5.93
CA SER A 183 0.65 26.84 -5.90
C SER A 183 -0.42 27.35 -6.86
N ALA A 184 -1.18 28.35 -6.41
CA ALA A 184 -2.26 28.97 -7.18
C ALA A 184 -1.74 30.11 -8.06
#